data_AF-K2Q038-F1
#
_entry.id   AF-K2Q038-F1
#
_cell.length_a   1.000
_cell.length_b   1.000
_cell.length_c   1.000
_cell.angle_alpha   90.00
_cell.angle_beta   90.00
_cell.angle_gamma   90.00
#
_symmetry.space_group_name_H-M   'P 1'
#
loop_
_entity.id
_entity.type
_entity.pdbx_description
1 polymer ?
#
loop_
_entity_poly.entity_id
_entity_poly.type
_entity_poly.pdbx_seq_one_letter_code
_entity_poly.pdbx_strand_id
1 'polypeptide(L)' 'EVPAAIQEALAADYPDAAISKAYKNAEGTYKLDVQIGDQAGTLFANENGEWVTQ' A
#
# COMPACT_ATOMS: atom_id res chain seq x y z
N GLU A 1 -8.27 5.83 -7.37
CA GLU A 1 -6.89 5.67 -7.88
C GLU A 1 -5.92 5.71 -6.73
N VAL A 2 -4.82 4.95 -6.82
CA VAL A 2 -3.76 4.91 -5.79
C VAL A 2 -2.71 5.96 -6.14
N PRO A 3 -2.38 6.90 -5.23
CA PRO A 3 -1.31 7.86 -5.41
C PRO A 3 0.01 7.22 -5.84
N ALA A 4 0.74 7.87 -6.74
CA ALA A 4 2.06 7.43 -7.18
C ALA A 4 3.00 7.22 -5.97
N ALA A 5 2.93 8.12 -4.98
CA ALA A 5 3.74 8.04 -3.76
C ALA A 5 3.58 6.70 -3.02
N ILE A 6 2.38 6.12 -2.99
CA ILE A 6 2.13 4.81 -2.36
C ILE A 6 2.70 3.68 -3.21
N GLN A 7 2.61 3.78 -4.54
CA GLN A 7 3.18 2.78 -5.44
C GLN A 7 4.72 2.79 -5.38
N GLU A 8 5.32 3.98 -5.30
CA GLU A 8 6.75 4.15 -5.14
C GLU A 8 7.23 3.64 -3.78
N ALA A 9 6.53 3.99 -2.69
CA ALA A 9 6.83 3.45 -1.36
C ALA A 9 6.74 1.92 -1.34
N LEU A 10 5.73 1.33 -1.99
CA LEU A 10 5.59 -0.12 -2.08
C LEU A 10 6.74 -0.74 -2.85
N ALA A 11 7.09 -0.20 -4.01
CA ALA A 11 8.20 -0.72 -4.80
C ALA A 11 9.56 -0.55 -4.10
N ALA A 12 9.74 0.51 -3.31
CA ALA A 12 10.98 0.77 -2.58
C ALA A 12 11.17 -0.15 -1.38
N ASP A 13 10.13 -0.37 -0.58
CA ASP A 13 10.19 -1.17 0.64
C ASP A 13 9.94 -2.67 0.35
N TYR A 14 9.06 -2.94 -0.60
CA TYR A 14 8.62 -4.29 -1.00
C TYR A 14 8.61 -4.45 -2.53
N PRO A 15 9.78 -4.53 -3.20
CA PRO A 15 9.87 -4.67 -4.66
C PRO A 15 9.19 -5.93 -5.22
N ASP A 16 9.09 -6.99 -4.41
CA ASP A 16 8.40 -8.24 -4.74
C ASP A 16 6.90 -8.23 -4.35
N ALA A 17 6.38 -7.12 -3.81
CA ALA A 17 4.97 -7.01 -3.47
C ALA A 17 4.12 -6.63 -4.69
N ALA A 18 3.08 -7.41 -4.93
CA ALA A 18 2.05 -7.10 -5.90
C ALA A 18 0.81 -6.53 -5.21
N ILE A 19 0.37 -5.32 -5.59
CA ILE A 19 -0.92 -4.77 -5.13
C ILE A 19 -2.04 -5.62 -5.72
N SER A 20 -2.72 -6.36 -4.87
CA SER A 20 -3.91 -7.13 -5.25
C SER A 20 -5.14 -6.23 -5.26
N LYS A 21 -5.32 -5.42 -4.21
CA LYS A 21 -6.39 -4.43 -4.12
C LYS A 21 -5.94 -3.23 -3.30
N ALA A 22 -6.45 -2.06 -3.64
CA ALA A 22 -6.25 -0.86 -2.85
C ALA A 22 -7.59 -0.17 -2.60
N TYR A 23 -7.81 0.22 -1.35
CA TYR A 23 -9.02 0.86 -0.87
C TYR A 23 -8.64 2.19 -0.22
N LYS A 24 -9.39 3.25 -0.52
CA LYS A 24 -9.25 4.53 0.16
C LYS A 24 -10.38 4.69 1.15
N ASN A 25 -10.06 5.02 2.40
CA ASN A 25 -11.05 5.35 3.42
C ASN A 25 -11.39 6.85 3.40
N ALA A 26 -12.53 7.20 4.03
CA ALA A 26 -12.98 8.59 4.15
C ALA A 26 -11.98 9.49 4.90
N GLU A 27 -11.14 8.91 5.74
CA GLU A 27 -10.07 9.59 6.49
C GLU A 27 -8.82 9.89 5.64
N GLY A 28 -8.79 9.51 4.35
CA GLY A 28 -7.63 9.71 3.48
C GLY A 28 -6.57 8.61 3.59
N THR A 29 -6.76 7.63 4.46
CA THR A 29 -5.89 6.45 4.58
C THR A 29 -6.19 5.43 3.48
N TYR A 30 -5.15 4.98 2.79
CA TYR A 30 -5.20 3.94 1.79
C TYR A 30 -4.81 2.61 2.41
N LYS A 31 -5.69 1.62 2.30
CA LYS A 31 -5.42 0.23 2.64
C LYS A 31 -5.07 -0.53 1.37
N LEU A 32 -3.86 -1.06 1.28
CA LEU A 32 -3.38 -1.87 0.18
C LEU A 32 -3.28 -3.31 0.64
N ASP A 33 -4.12 -4.17 0.06
CA ASP A 33 -3.93 -5.61 0.11
C ASP A 33 -2.88 -5.98 -0.93
N VAL A 34 -1.72 -6.40 -0.45
CA VAL A 34 -0.55 -6.75 -1.26
C VAL A 34 -0.26 -8.23 -1.10
N GLN A 35 0.36 -8.84 -2.10
CA GLN A 35 0.87 -10.19 -2.02
C GLN A 35 2.39 -10.14 -2.16
N ILE A 36 3.08 -10.60 -1.12
CA ILE A 36 4.54 -10.61 -1.00
C ILE A 36 4.97 -12.07 -1.15
N GLY A 37 5.43 -12.44 -2.34
CA GLY A 37 5.70 -13.83 -2.67
C GLY A 37 4.45 -14.71 -2.55
N ASP A 38 4.47 -15.65 -1.60
CA ASP A 38 3.35 -16.57 -1.32
C ASP A 38 2.44 -16.07 -0.18
N GLN A 39 2.77 -14.95 0.45
CA GLN A 39 2.05 -14.42 1.61
C GLN A 39 1.22 -13.20 1.23
N ALA A 40 -0.06 -13.20 1.61
CA ALA A 40 -0.88 -11.99 1.56
C ALA A 40 -0.60 -11.11 2.78
N GLY A 41 -0.43 -9.81 2.53
CA GLY A 41 -0.27 -8.77 3.54
C GLY A 41 -1.24 -7.61 3.30
N THR A 42 -1.50 -6.85 4.35
CA THR A 42 -2.25 -5.60 4.23
C THR A 42 -1.39 -4.47 4.77
N LEU A 43 -1.10 -3.50 3.92
CA LEU A 43 -0.35 -2.29 4.26
C LEU A 43 -1.31 -1.10 4.28
N PHE A 44 -1.04 -0.14 5.16
CA PHE A 44 -1.79 1.11 5.20
C PHE A 44 -0.83 2.24 4.89
N ALA A 45 -1.20 3.14 3.99
CA ALA A 45 -0.42 4.30 3.60
C ALA A 45 -1.29 5.56 3.58
N ASN A 46 -0.69 6.71 3.84
CA ASN A 46 -1.35 8.00 3.66
C ASN A 46 -1.24 8.46 2.19
N GLU A 47 -1.90 9.57 1.85
CA GLU A 47 -1.84 10.14 0.50
C GLU A 47 -0.43 10.56 0.05
N ASN A 48 0.48 10.80 1.00
CA ASN A 48 1.88 11.12 0.76
C ASN A 48 2.76 9.88 0.54
N GLY A 49 2.21 8.66 0.59
CA GLY A 49 3.00 7.44 0.45
C GLY A 49 3.71 6.98 1.73
N GLU A 50 3.43 7.60 2.87
CA GLU A 50 4.01 7.16 4.14
C GLU A 50 3.19 6.01 4.73
N TRP A 51 3.88 4.95 5.12
CA TRP A 51 3.27 3.80 5.76
C TRP A 51 2.72 4.17 7.15
N VAL A 52 1.41 3.99 7.31
CA VAL A 52 0.72 4.19 8.58
C VAL A 52 0.68 2.84 9.29
N THR A 53 1.60 2.62 10.23
CA THR A 53 1.53 1.48 11.14
C THR A 53 0.54 1.81 12.24
N GLN A 54 -0.53 1.01 12.37
CA GLN A 54 -1.52 1.15 13.44
C GLN A 54 -0.90 0.89 14.82
#